data_AF-A0A950FBI2-F1
#
_entry.id   AF-A0A950FBI2-F1
#
_cell.length_a   1.000
_cell.length_b   1.000
_cell.length_c   1.000
_cell.angle_alpha   90.00
_cell.angle_beta   90.00
_cell.angle_gamma   90.00
#
_symmetry.space_group_name_H-M   'P 1'
#
loop_
_entity.id
_entity.type
_entity.pdbx_description
1 polymer ?
#
loop_
_entity_poly.entity_id
_entity_poly.type
_entity_poly.pdbx_seq_one_letter_code
_entity_poly.pdbx_strand_id
1 'polypeptide(L)'
;MSPAVLGAILGILGVARAVIWVAPNAVPSDKQRSILKEYLDAFIIAGVVALVLMHFVVRTFWIPSGSMLPTLDIHDVLLANEIQYRVQDPKDGQIAVFVPPPELGTTDFIKRVMAVPGDNIRIHNGQVYRNGKLLPEPYIPASQRP
;
A
#
# COMPACT_ATOMS: atom_id res chain seq x y z
N MET A 1 11.84 -16.22 9.65
CA MET A 1 11.68 -15.25 8.53
C MET A 1 10.92 -15.94 7.42
N SER A 2 9.83 -15.36 6.90
CA SER A 2 9.23 -15.93 5.69
C SER A 2 10.29 -15.86 4.58
N PRO A 3 10.39 -16.85 3.67
CA PRO A 3 11.41 -16.86 2.62
C PRO A 3 11.45 -15.54 1.83
N ALA A 4 10.29 -14.90 1.65
CA ALA A 4 10.14 -13.61 1.00
C ALA A 4 10.82 -12.44 1.76
N VAL A 5 10.77 -12.44 3.09
CA VAL A 5 11.33 -11.37 3.93
C VAL A 5 12.85 -11.51 4.07
N LEU A 6 13.37 -12.74 4.06
CA LEU A 6 14.82 -12.98 4.04
C LEU A 6 15.46 -12.61 2.70
N GLY A 7 14.75 -12.86 1.59
CA GLY A 7 15.17 -12.40 0.25
C GLY A 7 15.11 -10.89 0.07
N ALA A 8 14.09 -10.22 0.61
CA ALA A 8 13.95 -8.76 0.58
C ALA A 8 15.10 -8.04 1.32
N ILE A 9 15.45 -8.53 2.52
CA ILE A 9 16.49 -7.95 3.37
C ILE A 9 17.88 -8.17 2.78
N LEU A 10 18.15 -9.33 2.17
CA LEU A 10 19.39 -9.56 1.43
C LEU A 10 19.47 -8.72 0.14
N GLY A 11 18.35 -8.53 -0.57
CA GLY A 11 18.30 -7.70 -1.76
C GLY A 11 18.63 -6.23 -1.47
N ILE A 12 18.02 -5.65 -0.44
CA ILE A 12 18.23 -4.25 -0.08
C ILE A 12 19.62 -4.03 0.56
N LEU A 13 20.11 -4.94 1.40
CA LEU A 13 21.47 -4.85 1.96
C LEU A 13 22.56 -5.09 0.90
N GLY A 14 22.30 -5.91 -0.12
CA GLY A 14 23.16 -6.07 -1.29
C GLY A 14 23.20 -4.79 -2.14
N VAL A 15 22.05 -4.18 -2.40
CA VAL A 15 21.94 -2.93 -3.16
C VAL A 15 22.57 -1.76 -2.40
N ALA A 16 22.32 -1.61 -1.11
CA ALA A 16 22.91 -0.55 -0.30
C ALA A 16 24.43 -0.74 -0.11
N ARG A 17 24.91 -1.97 0.08
CA ARG A 17 26.35 -2.24 0.19
C ARG A 17 27.07 -2.10 -1.14
N ALA A 18 26.43 -2.40 -2.27
CA ALA A 18 26.95 -2.09 -3.60
C ALA A 18 26.98 -0.58 -3.86
N VAL A 19 25.91 0.15 -3.50
CA VAL A 19 25.87 1.61 -3.62
C VAL A 19 26.93 2.26 -2.72
N ILE A 20 27.15 1.80 -1.49
CA ILE A 20 28.17 2.34 -0.55
C ILE A 20 29.61 1.92 -0.91
N TRP A 21 29.81 0.82 -1.64
CA TRP A 21 31.14 0.45 -2.18
C TRP A 21 31.46 1.15 -3.52
N VAL A 22 30.44 1.48 -4.32
CA VAL A 22 30.58 2.21 -5.59
C VAL A 22 30.58 3.74 -5.39
N ALA A 23 29.77 4.27 -4.47
CA ALA A 23 29.61 5.71 -4.23
C ALA A 23 30.56 6.39 -3.20
N PRO A 24 31.54 5.75 -2.51
CA PRO A 24 32.41 6.48 -1.58
C PRO A 24 33.39 7.41 -2.33
N ASN A 25 33.50 7.27 -3.66
CA ASN A 25 34.22 8.16 -4.56
C ASN A 25 33.31 9.15 -5.32
N ALA A 26 32.05 9.30 -4.88
CA ALA A 26 31.04 10.17 -5.49
C ALA A 26 30.32 10.90 -4.35
N VAL A 27 30.95 11.81 -3.59
CA VAL A 27 31.35 13.13 -4.10
C VAL A 27 32.49 13.75 -3.24
N PRO A 28 33.72 13.80 -3.76
CA PRO A 28 34.50 15.04 -3.69
C PRO A 28 34.74 15.57 -5.10
N SER A 29 34.37 16.84 -5.29
CA SER A 29 34.52 17.66 -6.48
C SER A 29 35.98 17.62 -6.98
N ASP A 30 36.23 16.81 -8.01
CA ASP A 30 37.40 17.03 -8.85
C ASP A 30 36.95 17.76 -10.10
N LYS A 31 37.60 18.88 -10.40
CA LYS A 31 37.19 19.93 -11.34
C LYS A 31 37.17 19.47 -12.81
N GLN A 32 37.28 18.15 -13.05
CA GLN A 32 37.37 17.47 -14.34
C GLN A 32 36.42 16.27 -14.50
N ARG A 33 35.51 15.95 -13.55
CA ARG A 33 34.44 14.99 -13.89
C ARG A 33 33.46 15.65 -14.86
N SER A 34 33.27 15.02 -16.02
CA SER A 34 32.26 15.43 -17.01
C SER A 34 30.91 15.50 -16.30
N ILE A 35 30.30 16.69 -16.32
CA ILE A 35 29.00 17.03 -15.73
C ILE A 35 27.96 15.92 -16.00
N LEU A 36 28.01 15.27 -17.16
CA LEU A 36 27.13 14.16 -17.53
C LEU A 36 27.21 12.95 -16.59
N LYS A 37 28.39 12.62 -16.05
CA LYS A 37 28.58 11.49 -15.13
C LYS A 37 27.91 11.74 -13.77
N GLU A 38 27.95 12.97 -13.28
CA GLU A 38 27.29 13.32 -12.02
C GLU A 38 25.76 13.23 -12.13
N TYR A 39 25.19 13.69 -13.25
CA TYR A 39 23.77 13.52 -13.54
C TYR A 39 23.37 12.05 -13.68
N LEU A 40 24.23 11.25 -14.32
CA LEU A 40 23.99 9.81 -14.51
C LEU A 40 24.00 9.06 -13.16
N ASP A 41 24.98 9.33 -12.30
CA ASP A 41 25.08 8.72 -10.97
C ASP A 41 23.85 9.08 -10.11
N ALA A 42 23.42 10.36 -10.13
CA ALA A 42 22.21 10.80 -9.43
C ALA A 42 20.94 10.10 -9.95
N PHE A 43 20.81 9.95 -11.27
CA PHE A 43 19.68 9.26 -11.90
C PHE A 43 19.64 7.78 -11.52
N ILE A 44 20.80 7.11 -11.49
CA ILE A 44 20.90 5.70 -11.09
C ILE A 44 20.46 5.53 -9.63
N ILE A 45 20.95 6.39 -8.73
CA ILE A 45 20.56 6.33 -7.31
C ILE A 45 19.06 6.57 -7.14
N ALA A 46 18.50 7.57 -7.82
CA ALA A 46 17.06 7.84 -7.79
C ALA A 46 16.25 6.65 -8.33
N GLY A 47 16.68 6.03 -9.42
CA GLY A 47 16.04 4.84 -10.00
C GLY A 47 16.07 3.64 -9.06
N VAL A 48 17.21 3.38 -8.41
CA VAL A 48 17.34 2.30 -7.41
C VAL A 48 16.41 2.54 -6.23
N VAL A 49 16.36 3.77 -5.71
CA VAL A 49 15.43 4.13 -4.63
C VAL A 49 13.98 3.94 -5.07
N ALA A 50 13.61 4.40 -6.27
CA ALA A 50 12.26 4.24 -6.80
C ALA A 50 11.88 2.75 -6.94
N LEU A 51 12.79 1.91 -7.45
CA LEU A 51 12.58 0.46 -7.56
C LEU A 51 12.34 -0.20 -6.20
N VAL A 52 13.12 0.18 -5.18
CA VAL A 52 12.92 -0.34 -3.81
C VAL A 52 11.56 0.08 -3.26
N LEU A 53 11.16 1.35 -3.45
CA LEU A 53 9.86 1.84 -3.00
C LEU A 53 8.70 1.15 -3.72
N MET A 54 8.76 1.01 -5.05
CA MET A 54 7.72 0.35 -5.86
C MET A 54 7.63 -1.15 -5.63
N HIS A 55 8.74 -1.81 -5.28
CA HIS A 55 8.73 -3.26 -5.06
C HIS A 55 8.31 -3.64 -3.64
N PHE A 56 8.72 -2.87 -2.62
CA PHE A 56 8.55 -3.27 -1.22
C PHE A 56 7.54 -2.43 -0.43
N VAL A 57 7.30 -1.18 -0.81
CA VAL A 57 6.55 -0.23 0.03
C VAL A 57 5.16 0.04 -0.52
N VAL A 58 5.08 0.33 -1.82
CA VAL A 58 3.86 0.86 -2.44
C VAL A 58 3.42 -0.03 -3.58
N ARG A 59 2.15 -0.44 -3.55
CA ARG A 59 1.46 -1.02 -4.71
C ARG A 59 0.42 -0.07 -5.25
N THR A 60 0.36 0.04 -6.56
CA THR A 60 -0.63 0.86 -7.25
C THR A 60 -1.82 0.00 -7.68
N PHE A 61 -3.04 0.43 -7.38
CA PHE A 61 -4.29 -0.25 -7.75
C PHE A 61 -5.19 0.71 -8.54
N TRP A 62 -5.87 0.20 -9.57
CA TRP A 62 -6.94 0.92 -10.27
C TRP A 62 -8.31 0.48 -9.75
N ILE A 63 -9.29 1.38 -9.65
CA ILE A 63 -10.64 1.04 -9.21
C ILE A 63 -11.52 0.63 -10.40
N PRO A 64 -11.94 -0.65 -10.53
CA PRO A 64 -12.74 -1.11 -11.66
C PRO A 64 -14.25 -0.98 -11.43
N SER A 65 -14.71 -0.68 -10.21
CA SER A 65 -16.13 -0.72 -9.84
C SER A 65 -16.53 0.40 -8.87
N GLY A 66 -17.78 0.84 -8.95
CA GLY A 66 -18.35 1.87 -8.07
C GLY A 66 -18.80 1.39 -6.69
N SER A 67 -18.40 0.19 -6.25
CA SER A 67 -18.86 -0.38 -4.98
C SER A 67 -18.37 0.35 -3.72
N MET A 68 -17.39 1.23 -3.88
CA MET A 68 -16.82 2.07 -2.83
C MET A 68 -17.28 3.52 -2.94
N LEU A 69 -18.25 3.83 -3.82
CA LEU A 69 -18.83 5.18 -3.90
C LEU A 69 -19.54 5.57 -2.59
N PRO A 70 -19.47 6.85 -2.18
CA PRO A 70 -18.74 7.96 -2.81
C PRO A 70 -17.29 8.08 -2.31
N THR A 71 -16.78 7.10 -1.57
CA THR A 71 -15.42 7.17 -1.00
C THR A 71 -14.34 7.08 -2.07
N LEU A 72 -14.54 6.24 -3.08
CA LEU A 72 -13.61 6.02 -4.19
C LEU A 72 -14.37 5.99 -5.51
N ASP A 73 -13.88 6.75 -6.48
CA ASP A 73 -14.49 6.86 -7.81
C ASP A 73 -13.94 5.79 -8.77
N ILE A 74 -14.73 5.51 -9.80
CA ILE A 74 -14.33 4.58 -10.87
C ILE A 74 -13.17 5.21 -11.63
N HIS A 75 -12.10 4.44 -11.88
CA HIS A 75 -10.83 4.86 -12.48
C HIS A 75 -9.86 5.62 -11.55
N ASP A 76 -10.15 5.72 -10.25
CA ASP A 76 -9.16 6.22 -9.30
C ASP A 76 -7.92 5.31 -9.26
N VAL A 77 -6.76 5.94 -9.05
CA VAL A 77 -5.47 5.28 -8.84
C VAL A 77 -5.09 5.39 -7.38
N LEU A 78 -4.98 4.25 -6.70
CA LEU A 78 -4.63 4.17 -5.29
C LEU A 78 -3.22 3.67 -5.07
N LEU A 79 -2.53 4.27 -4.11
CA LEU A 79 -1.25 3.80 -3.59
C LEU A 79 -1.50 3.12 -2.25
N ALA A 80 -1.42 1.79 -2.24
CA ALA A 80 -1.59 0.98 -1.04
C ALA A 80 -0.23 0.71 -0.37
N ASN A 81 -0.20 0.88 0.94
CA ASN A 81 0.93 0.50 1.78
C ASN A 81 0.86 -1.01 2.07
N GLU A 82 1.65 -1.79 1.34
CA GLU A 82 1.66 -3.25 1.49
C GLU A 82 2.35 -3.71 2.80
N ILE A 83 3.25 -2.88 3.34
CA ILE A 83 4.00 -3.21 4.56
C ILE A 83 3.08 -3.27 5.76
N GLN A 84 2.07 -2.37 5.83
CA GLN A 84 1.20 -2.25 6.98
C GLN A 84 0.52 -3.58 7.35
N TYR A 85 0.04 -4.35 6.36
CA TYR A 85 -0.64 -5.62 6.59
C TYR A 85 0.31 -6.79 6.89
N ARG A 86 1.62 -6.63 6.67
CA ARG A 86 2.62 -7.63 7.09
C ARG A 86 2.97 -7.50 8.57
N VAL A 87 2.67 -6.35 9.18
CA VAL A 87 3.09 -6.01 10.55
C VAL A 87 1.94 -5.76 11.51
N GLN A 88 0.76 -5.40 11.02
CA GLN A 88 -0.41 -5.09 11.83
C GLN A 88 -1.67 -5.71 11.22
N ASP A 89 -2.53 -6.22 12.09
CA ASP A 89 -3.87 -6.63 11.70
C ASP A 89 -4.70 -5.44 11.21
N PRO A 90 -5.67 -5.67 10.30
CA PRO A 90 -6.56 -4.62 9.83
C PRO A 90 -7.31 -3.94 10.98
N LYS A 91 -7.47 -2.62 10.89
CA LYS A 91 -8.21 -1.84 11.88
C LYS A 91 -9.60 -1.49 11.36
N ASP A 92 -10.50 -1.23 12.29
CA ASP A 92 -11.85 -0.80 11.97
C ASP A 92 -11.87 0.48 11.14
N GLY A 93 -12.77 0.50 10.16
CA GLY A 93 -12.92 1.62 9.25
C GLY A 93 -11.81 1.73 8.20
N GLN A 94 -10.74 0.94 8.29
CA GLN A 94 -9.67 0.92 7.30
C GLN A 94 -10.20 0.43 5.94
N ILE A 95 -9.71 1.00 4.84
CA ILE A 95 -9.95 0.47 3.50
C ILE A 95 -8.81 -0.51 3.19
N ALA A 96 -9.17 -1.73 2.81
CA ALA A 96 -8.22 -2.79 2.56
C ALA A 96 -8.40 -3.36 1.15
N VAL A 97 -7.27 -3.73 0.55
CA VAL A 97 -7.20 -4.52 -0.68
C VAL A 97 -6.89 -5.96 -0.30
N PHE A 98 -7.69 -6.92 -0.78
CA PHE A 98 -7.49 -8.32 -0.47
C PHE A 98 -7.92 -9.23 -1.63
N VAL A 99 -7.32 -10.41 -1.68
CA VAL A 99 -7.74 -11.47 -2.60
C VAL A 99 -9.07 -12.02 -2.10
N PRO A 100 -10.15 -11.99 -2.90
CA PRO A 100 -11.43 -12.51 -2.46
C PRO A 100 -11.41 -14.04 -2.34
N PRO A 101 -12.41 -14.63 -1.67
CA PRO A 101 -12.64 -16.08 -1.73
C PRO A 101 -12.69 -16.58 -3.19
N PRO A 102 -12.15 -17.78 -3.49
CA PRO A 102 -12.03 -18.28 -4.86
C PRO A 102 -13.34 -18.30 -5.65
N GLU A 103 -14.47 -18.42 -4.97
CA GLU A 103 -15.81 -18.48 -5.54
C GLU A 103 -16.28 -17.12 -6.10
N LEU A 104 -15.66 -16.02 -5.66
CA LEU A 104 -15.99 -14.65 -6.07
C LEU A 104 -15.09 -14.11 -7.17
N GLY A 105 -14.08 -14.89 -7.59
CA GLY A 105 -13.17 -14.56 -8.68
C GLY A 105 -11.72 -14.36 -8.23
N THR A 106 -10.89 -13.85 -9.14
CA THR A 106 -9.44 -13.71 -8.95
C THR A 106 -8.95 -12.27 -8.90
N THR A 107 -9.86 -11.30 -9.09
CA THR A 107 -9.53 -9.87 -9.05
C THR A 107 -9.55 -9.38 -7.61
N ASP A 108 -8.52 -8.64 -7.20
CA ASP A 108 -8.43 -8.08 -5.85
C ASP A 108 -9.64 -7.18 -5.52
N PHE A 109 -10.15 -7.31 -4.30
CA PHE A 109 -11.28 -6.53 -3.81
C PHE A 109 -10.79 -5.39 -2.93
N ILE A 110 -11.44 -4.22 -3.07
CA ILE A 110 -11.20 -3.05 -2.23
C ILE A 110 -12.47 -2.78 -1.45
N LYS A 111 -12.41 -2.95 -0.13
CA LYS A 111 -13.56 -2.78 0.79
C LYS A 111 -13.15 -2.09 2.07
N ARG A 112 -14.14 -1.58 2.81
CA ARG A 112 -13.96 -1.06 4.17
C ARG A 112 -14.08 -2.20 5.19
N VAL A 113 -13.16 -2.24 6.14
CA VAL A 113 -13.20 -3.13 7.30
C VAL A 113 -14.30 -2.65 8.25
N MET A 114 -15.38 -3.42 8.34
CA MET A 114 -16.54 -3.10 9.18
C MET A 114 -16.42 -3.67 10.59
N ALA A 115 -15.60 -4.72 10.76
CA ALA A 115 -15.36 -5.41 12.01
C ALA A 115 -14.01 -6.12 11.97
N VAL A 116 -13.47 -6.38 13.15
CA VAL A 116 -12.24 -7.15 13.38
C VAL A 116 -12.54 -8.38 14.26
N PRO A 117 -11.60 -9.33 14.40
CA PRO A 117 -11.83 -10.53 15.21
C PRO A 117 -12.30 -10.20 16.63
N GLY A 118 -13.39 -10.85 17.05
CA GLY A 118 -14.03 -10.64 18.36
C GLY A 118 -15.29 -9.77 18.31
N ASP A 119 -15.54 -9.06 17.21
CA ASP A 119 -16.76 -8.27 17.08
C ASP A 119 -17.99 -9.08 16.69
N ASN A 120 -19.15 -8.59 17.12
CA ASN A 120 -20.44 -9.01 16.61
C ASN A 120 -21.07 -7.90 15.75
N ILE A 121 -21.32 -8.21 14.47
CA ILE A 121 -22.05 -7.32 13.55
C ILE A 121 -23.48 -7.80 13.41
N ARG A 122 -24.43 -6.86 13.47
CA ARG A 122 -25.83 -7.06 13.11
C ARG A 122 -26.28 -5.96 12.18
N ILE A 123 -27.09 -6.30 11.18
CA ILE A 123 -27.71 -5.34 10.29
C ILE A 123 -29.21 -5.41 10.52
N HIS A 124 -29.83 -4.29 10.87
CA HIS A 124 -31.27 -4.21 11.12
C HIS A 124 -31.82 -2.90 10.55
N ASN A 125 -32.86 -2.99 9.72
CA ASN A 125 -33.46 -1.85 9.01
C ASN A 125 -32.42 -0.97 8.28
N GLY A 126 -31.48 -1.61 7.58
CA GLY A 126 -30.41 -0.92 6.84
C GLY A 126 -29.29 -0.33 7.71
N GLN A 127 -29.40 -0.36 9.04
CA GLN A 127 -28.41 0.17 9.96
C GLN A 127 -27.45 -0.92 10.44
N VAL A 128 -26.16 -0.60 10.50
CA VAL A 128 -25.13 -1.50 11.00
C VAL A 128 -24.91 -1.28 12.50
N TYR A 129 -24.95 -2.36 13.26
CA TYR A 129 -24.66 -2.40 14.68
C TYR A 129 -23.42 -3.23 14.93
N ARG A 130 -22.47 -2.69 15.71
CA ARG A 130 -21.25 -3.38 16.13
C ARG A 130 -21.24 -3.48 17.64
N ASN A 131 -21.14 -4.71 18.15
CA ASN A 131 -21.19 -5.02 19.59
C ASN A 131 -22.42 -4.41 20.29
N GLY A 132 -23.57 -4.45 19.60
CA GLY A 132 -24.84 -3.91 20.09
C GLY A 132 -25.01 -2.39 20.02
N LYS A 133 -23.99 -1.64 19.58
CA LYS A 133 -24.05 -0.18 19.39
C LYS A 133 -24.21 0.15 17.91
N LEU A 134 -25.00 1.17 17.59
CA LEU A 134 -25.08 1.70 16.24
C LEU A 134 -23.69 2.14 15.77
N LEU A 135 -23.24 1.63 14.62
CA LEU A 135 -21.95 1.96 14.05
C LEU A 135 -22.05 3.33 13.37
N PRO A 136 -21.20 4.31 13.71
CA PRO A 136 -21.17 5.57 12.98
C PRO A 136 -20.61 5.37 11.57
N GLU A 137 -21.39 5.73 10.55
CA GLU A 137 -21.01 5.61 9.14
C GLU A 137 -20.91 7.00 8.46
N PRO A 138 -19.92 7.83 8.84
CA PRO A 138 -19.77 9.18 8.29
C PRO A 138 -19.44 9.17 6.79
N TYR A 139 -18.94 8.05 6.27
CA TYR A 139 -18.65 7.83 4.85
C TYR A 139 -19.90 7.58 3.99
N ILE A 140 -21.07 7.35 4.60
CA ILE A 140 -22.35 7.31 3.88
C ILE A 140 -22.99 8.70 3.95
N PRO A 141 -23.29 9.34 2.80
CA PRO A 141 -24.00 10.62 2.77
C PRO A 141 -25.33 10.54 3.52
N ALA A 142 -25.73 11.62 4.21
CA ALA A 142 -26.98 11.66 4.96
C ALA A 142 -28.22 11.37 4.08
N SER A 143 -28.17 11.69 2.78
CA SER A 143 -29.22 11.41 1.80
C SER A 143 -29.38 9.93 1.46
N GLN A 144 -28.41 9.08 1.82
CA GLN A 144 -28.39 7.65 1.52
C GLN A 144 -28.53 6.78 2.78
N ARG A 145 -28.68 7.39 3.96
CA ARG A 145 -28.89 6.65 5.22
C ARG A 145 -30.38 6.24 5.33
N PRO A 146 -30.65 5.02 5.84
CA PRO A 146 -32.01 4.53 6.06
C PRO A 146 -32.75 5.29 7.16
#